data_AF-R6SK23-F1
#
_entry.id   AF-R6SK23-F1
#
_cell.length_a   1.000
_cell.length_b   1.000
_cell.length_c   1.000
_cell.angle_alpha   90.00
_cell.angle_beta   90.00
_cell.angle_gamma   90.00
#
_symmetry.space_group_name_H-M   'P 1'
#
loop_
_entity.id
_entity.type
_entity.pdbx_description
1 polymer ?
#
loop_
_entity_poly.entity_id
_entity_poly.type
_entity_poly.pdbx_seq_one_letter_code
_entity_poly.pdbx_strand_id
1 'polypeptide(L)'
;MNETALRPICMSIGIYGSGDYDGKRIPFPDVYIKDALSQNILYYSYEKPCTIEELAKLCGVPAYYVEDSLRNLLKREAIIEPAKGKYQTDFIIWSDKYGIYCEENAEKALMPIMDNLLSALRKITKEAMKIDFYKAEKSENDLLYLFGVLAFAYAGKKYCSLPFPSIKVKYDGNEWAYIGNMETGKHKRIGIGTQYCANRGSRGNCSHTTYNSINGITFRSMMYDNYINVCEDILRNGKTDDIDSLANAIKDGYIVRRKDGSLFVTSPAFTLEQTEGFNKIVETYLIPHIDEYSEIVNKFVKGYNKLFPKHLQDDADRMCHGMFVGMYSVIVEYAQRTGQIEMPSRNCCCDVIQQFK
;
A
#
# COMPACT_ATOMS: atom_id res chain seq x y z
N MET A 1 -35.48 -16.34 -13.18
CA MET A 1 -34.31 -15.46 -13.36
C MET A 1 -33.88 -15.03 -11.98
N ASN A 2 -32.70 -15.42 -11.51
CA ASN A 2 -32.11 -14.70 -10.38
C ASN A 2 -31.74 -13.32 -10.94
N GLU A 3 -32.44 -12.27 -10.51
CA GLU A 3 -32.35 -10.90 -11.04
C GLU A 3 -31.02 -10.23 -10.66
N THR A 4 -29.89 -10.77 -11.12
CA THR A 4 -28.59 -10.12 -10.95
C THR A 4 -28.40 -8.97 -11.93
N ALA A 5 -28.98 -9.07 -13.13
CA ALA A 5 -28.94 -8.03 -14.16
C ALA A 5 -29.54 -6.68 -13.72
N LEU A 6 -30.47 -6.68 -12.75
CA LEU A 6 -31.10 -5.47 -12.22
C LEU A 6 -30.37 -4.87 -11.01
N ARG A 7 -29.27 -5.49 -10.58
CA ARG A 7 -28.44 -5.04 -9.45
C ARG A 7 -26.97 -5.17 -9.84
N PRO A 8 -26.49 -4.31 -10.75
CA PRO A 8 -25.12 -4.39 -11.25
C PRO A 8 -24.14 -4.24 -10.09
N ILE A 9 -23.06 -4.99 -10.19
CA ILE A 9 -21.93 -4.91 -9.28
C ILE A 9 -21.21 -3.58 -9.50
N CYS A 10 -20.90 -2.90 -8.40
CA CYS A 10 -20.07 -1.70 -8.36
C CYS A 10 -18.84 -2.01 -7.49
N MET A 11 -17.68 -2.11 -8.13
CA MET A 11 -16.38 -2.30 -7.51
C MET A 11 -15.53 -1.04 -7.63
N SER A 12 -14.62 -0.83 -6.69
CA SER A 12 -13.52 0.12 -6.89
C SER A 12 -12.38 -0.61 -7.61
N ILE A 13 -11.90 -0.05 -8.72
CA ILE A 13 -10.72 -0.55 -9.42
C ILE A 13 -9.57 0.40 -9.17
N GLY A 14 -8.39 -0.15 -8.91
CA GLY A 14 -7.14 0.59 -8.85
C GLY A 14 -6.01 -0.21 -9.44
N ILE A 15 -4.79 0.26 -9.21
CA ILE A 15 -3.57 -0.44 -9.59
C ILE A 15 -2.59 -0.50 -8.42
N TYR A 16 -1.65 -1.43 -8.49
CA TYR A 16 -0.45 -1.45 -7.66
C TYR A 16 0.78 -1.74 -8.52
N GLY A 17 1.96 -1.37 -8.03
CA GLY A 17 3.22 -1.44 -8.77
C GLY A 17 3.76 -0.05 -9.09
N SER A 18 4.41 0.08 -10.24
CA SER A 18 5.19 1.24 -10.66
C SER A 18 4.62 1.82 -11.94
N GLY A 19 4.57 3.15 -12.05
CA GLY A 19 4.30 3.83 -13.30
C GLY A 19 4.34 5.35 -13.13
N ASP A 20 4.32 6.05 -14.27
CA ASP A 20 4.37 7.51 -14.34
C ASP A 20 2.95 8.09 -14.49
N TYR A 21 2.19 8.05 -13.39
CA TYR A 21 0.81 8.54 -13.34
C TYR A 21 0.67 9.64 -12.30
N ASP A 22 0.03 10.75 -12.68
CA ASP A 22 -0.28 11.85 -11.79
C ASP A 22 -1.80 12.04 -11.59
N GLY A 23 -2.61 11.24 -12.29
CA GLY A 23 -4.07 11.33 -12.27
C GLY A 23 -4.65 12.62 -12.86
N LYS A 24 -3.79 13.51 -13.40
CA LYS A 24 -4.16 14.82 -13.95
C LYS A 24 -3.76 14.92 -15.42
N ARG A 25 -2.47 14.83 -15.71
CA ARG A 25 -1.91 14.83 -17.08
C ARG A 25 -1.88 13.41 -17.64
N ILE A 26 -1.50 12.45 -16.82
CA ILE A 26 -1.43 11.03 -17.18
C ILE A 26 -2.38 10.28 -16.25
N PRO A 27 -3.57 9.88 -16.74
CA PRO A 27 -4.53 9.19 -15.91
C PRO A 27 -4.04 7.80 -15.54
N PHE A 28 -4.46 7.32 -14.38
CA PHE A 28 -4.23 5.93 -13.98
C PHE A 28 -4.98 4.96 -14.90
N PRO A 29 -4.46 3.74 -15.14
CA PRO A 29 -5.06 2.75 -16.05
C PRO A 29 -6.52 2.36 -15.76
N ASP A 30 -6.96 2.45 -14.51
CA ASP A 30 -8.33 2.10 -14.10
C ASP A 30 -9.41 2.90 -14.84
N VAL A 31 -9.09 4.13 -15.28
CA VAL A 31 -10.05 4.98 -16.00
C VAL A 31 -10.56 4.34 -17.29
N TYR A 32 -9.80 3.41 -17.87
CA TYR A 32 -10.14 2.75 -19.14
C TYR A 32 -11.05 1.53 -18.98
N ILE A 33 -11.28 1.05 -17.74
CA ILE A 33 -12.05 -0.18 -17.47
C ILE A 33 -13.10 0.00 -16.36
N LYS A 34 -13.31 1.23 -15.89
CA LYS A 34 -14.21 1.54 -14.76
C LYS A 34 -15.69 1.65 -15.13
N ASP A 35 -16.09 1.42 -16.38
CA ASP A 35 -17.51 1.45 -16.73
C ASP A 35 -18.26 0.25 -16.12
N ALA A 36 -19.57 0.40 -15.94
CA ALA A 36 -20.38 -0.60 -15.23
C ALA A 36 -20.38 -1.98 -15.90
N LEU A 37 -20.37 -2.03 -17.24
CA LEU A 37 -20.40 -3.31 -17.96
C LEU A 37 -19.06 -4.04 -17.78
N SER A 38 -17.94 -3.33 -17.95
CA SER A 38 -16.60 -3.86 -17.70
C SER A 38 -16.46 -4.44 -16.29
N GLN A 39 -16.90 -3.70 -15.27
CA GLN A 39 -16.89 -4.19 -13.88
C GLN A 39 -17.70 -5.47 -13.70
N ASN A 40 -18.90 -5.55 -14.28
CA ASN A 40 -19.74 -6.75 -14.14
C ASN A 40 -19.15 -7.96 -14.88
N ILE A 41 -18.56 -7.76 -16.05
CA ILE A 41 -17.82 -8.81 -16.77
C ILE A 41 -16.66 -9.33 -15.91
N LEU A 42 -15.86 -8.42 -15.34
CA LEU A 42 -14.72 -8.76 -14.49
C LEU A 42 -15.15 -9.50 -13.21
N TYR A 43 -16.29 -9.12 -12.63
CA TYR A 43 -16.82 -9.81 -11.47
C TYR A 43 -17.26 -11.24 -11.80
N TYR A 44 -18.07 -11.40 -12.86
CA TYR A 44 -18.66 -12.70 -13.19
C TYR A 44 -17.65 -13.71 -13.75
N SER A 45 -16.56 -13.23 -14.34
CA SER A 45 -15.46 -14.07 -14.85
C SER A 45 -14.27 -14.18 -13.87
N TYR A 46 -14.43 -13.81 -12.60
CA TYR A 46 -13.36 -13.88 -11.61
C TYR A 46 -12.99 -15.32 -11.21
N GLU A 47 -13.96 -16.08 -10.71
CA GLU A 47 -13.71 -17.42 -10.16
C GLU A 47 -13.55 -18.49 -11.26
N LYS A 48 -14.12 -18.27 -12.44
CA LYS A 48 -14.05 -19.22 -13.56
C LYS A 48 -14.09 -18.52 -14.93
N PRO A 49 -13.49 -19.11 -15.97
CA PRO A 49 -13.64 -18.61 -17.33
C PRO A 49 -15.10 -18.67 -17.81
N CYS A 50 -15.55 -17.64 -18.52
CA CYS A 50 -16.92 -17.51 -19.05
C CYS A 50 -16.94 -17.21 -20.55
N THR A 51 -17.96 -17.68 -21.27
CA THR A 51 -18.19 -17.31 -22.68
C THR A 51 -18.92 -15.98 -22.82
N ILE A 52 -18.95 -15.43 -24.03
CA ILE A 52 -19.70 -14.22 -24.36
C ILE A 52 -21.19 -14.39 -24.00
N GLU A 53 -21.80 -15.53 -24.32
CA GLU A 53 -23.22 -15.80 -24.07
C GLU A 53 -23.52 -15.91 -22.58
N GLU A 54 -22.62 -16.53 -21.81
CA GLU A 54 -22.74 -16.60 -20.35
C GLU A 54 -22.66 -15.19 -19.73
N LEU A 55 -21.68 -14.38 -20.15
CA LEU A 55 -21.51 -13.01 -19.69
C LEU A 55 -22.67 -12.10 -20.10
N ALA A 56 -23.16 -12.22 -21.32
CA ALA A 56 -24.33 -11.48 -21.82
C ALA A 56 -25.57 -11.78 -20.97
N LYS A 57 -25.79 -13.06 -20.66
CA LYS A 57 -26.88 -13.50 -19.78
C LYS A 57 -26.72 -12.99 -18.35
N LEU A 58 -25.52 -13.04 -17.78
CA LEU A 58 -25.24 -12.59 -16.41
C LEU A 58 -25.33 -11.07 -16.24
N CYS A 59 -24.84 -10.32 -17.23
CA CYS A 59 -24.85 -8.86 -17.27
C CYS A 59 -26.20 -8.30 -17.73
N GLY A 60 -27.05 -9.10 -18.36
CA GLY A 60 -28.36 -8.68 -18.86
C GLY A 60 -28.29 -7.75 -20.07
N VAL A 61 -27.26 -7.90 -20.92
CA VAL A 61 -27.06 -7.08 -22.12
C VAL A 61 -26.89 -7.97 -23.36
N PRO A 62 -27.22 -7.49 -24.57
CA PRO A 62 -26.91 -8.20 -25.81
C PRO A 62 -25.41 -8.56 -25.93
N ALA A 63 -25.13 -9.74 -26.51
CA ALA A 63 -23.76 -10.27 -26.69
C ALA A 63 -22.82 -9.27 -27.36
N TYR A 64 -23.30 -8.50 -28.33
CA TYR A 64 -22.52 -7.47 -29.01
C TYR A 64 -21.86 -6.44 -28.06
N TYR A 65 -22.56 -6.02 -27.00
CA TYR A 65 -21.98 -5.08 -26.02
C TYR A 65 -20.91 -5.75 -25.14
N VAL A 66 -21.09 -7.05 -24.85
CA VAL A 66 -20.08 -7.84 -24.14
C VAL A 66 -18.83 -8.01 -25.01
N GLU A 67 -19.00 -8.32 -26.29
CA GLU A 67 -17.89 -8.43 -27.26
C GLU A 67 -17.11 -7.12 -27.37
N ASP A 68 -17.79 -5.97 -27.41
CA ASP A 68 -17.14 -4.67 -27.45
C ASP A 68 -16.34 -4.37 -26.17
N SER A 69 -16.93 -4.59 -24.99
CA SER A 69 -16.25 -4.41 -23.71
C SER A 69 -15.06 -5.38 -23.54
N LEU A 70 -15.22 -6.67 -23.92
CA LEU A 70 -14.16 -7.67 -23.87
C LEU A 70 -12.95 -7.30 -24.74
N ARG A 71 -13.17 -6.73 -25.93
CA ARG A 71 -12.07 -6.24 -26.78
C ARG A 71 -11.23 -5.18 -26.06
N ASN A 72 -11.89 -4.26 -25.34
CA ASN A 72 -11.17 -3.27 -24.52
C ASN A 72 -10.48 -3.93 -23.32
N LEU A 73 -11.16 -4.81 -22.58
CA LEU A 73 -10.58 -5.49 -21.41
C LEU A 73 -9.35 -6.33 -21.76
N LEU A 74 -9.37 -7.03 -22.90
CA LEU A 74 -8.23 -7.76 -23.45
C LEU A 74 -7.09 -6.81 -23.81
N LYS A 75 -7.39 -5.74 -24.55
CA LYS A 75 -6.40 -4.71 -24.93
C LYS A 75 -5.74 -4.05 -23.70
N ARG A 76 -6.51 -3.91 -22.62
CA ARG A 76 -6.06 -3.32 -21.35
C ARG A 76 -5.49 -4.35 -20.37
N GLU A 77 -5.38 -5.62 -20.77
CA GLU A 77 -4.80 -6.70 -19.96
C GLU A 77 -5.48 -6.87 -18.58
N ALA A 78 -6.79 -6.63 -18.54
CA ALA A 78 -7.64 -6.82 -17.35
C ALA A 78 -8.29 -8.21 -17.32
N ILE A 79 -8.38 -8.85 -18.49
CA ILE A 79 -8.94 -10.19 -18.69
C ILE A 79 -8.00 -11.00 -19.58
N ILE A 80 -7.96 -12.31 -19.38
CA ILE A 80 -7.24 -13.28 -20.22
C ILE A 80 -8.24 -14.20 -20.92
N GLU A 81 -7.81 -14.83 -22.01
CA GLU A 81 -8.56 -15.87 -22.73
C GLU A 81 -7.87 -17.24 -22.52
N PRO A 82 -8.03 -17.90 -21.36
CA PRO A 82 -7.34 -19.16 -21.05
C PRO A 82 -7.70 -20.31 -21.98
N ALA A 83 -8.85 -20.23 -22.67
CA ALA A 83 -9.25 -21.14 -23.73
C ALA A 83 -10.07 -20.36 -24.76
N LYS A 84 -10.03 -20.81 -26.01
CA LYS A 84 -10.75 -20.15 -27.12
C LYS A 84 -12.21 -19.88 -26.77
N GLY A 85 -12.62 -18.61 -26.81
CA GLY A 85 -13.96 -18.13 -26.51
C GLY A 85 -14.32 -18.12 -25.02
N LYS A 86 -13.35 -18.29 -24.10
CA LYS A 86 -13.56 -18.25 -22.66
C LYS A 86 -12.64 -17.22 -22.02
N TYR A 87 -13.23 -16.27 -21.31
CA TYR A 87 -12.55 -15.12 -20.73
C TYR A 87 -12.56 -15.18 -19.20
N GLN A 88 -11.46 -14.78 -18.57
CA GLN A 88 -11.29 -14.81 -17.12
C GLN A 88 -10.52 -13.59 -16.61
N THR A 89 -10.98 -12.98 -15.51
CA THR A 89 -10.32 -11.82 -14.90
C THR A 89 -8.89 -12.16 -14.46
N ASP A 90 -7.94 -11.28 -14.78
CA ASP A 90 -6.50 -11.49 -14.56
C ASP A 90 -5.94 -10.66 -13.40
N PHE A 91 -6.76 -10.38 -12.39
CA PHE A 91 -6.33 -9.68 -11.18
C PHE A 91 -7.21 -9.99 -9.96
N ILE A 92 -6.70 -9.74 -8.76
CA ILE A 92 -7.41 -9.98 -7.49
C ILE A 92 -8.58 -9.02 -7.30
N ILE A 93 -9.75 -9.56 -6.94
CA ILE A 93 -10.89 -8.80 -6.43
C ILE A 93 -11.04 -9.06 -4.93
N TRP A 94 -10.80 -8.03 -4.11
CA TRP A 94 -11.01 -8.09 -2.67
C TRP A 94 -12.49 -8.16 -2.32
N SER A 95 -12.82 -8.94 -1.31
CA SER A 95 -14.15 -9.07 -0.71
C SER A 95 -14.00 -9.33 0.79
N ASP A 96 -15.11 -9.29 1.52
CA ASP A 96 -15.09 -9.44 2.98
C ASP A 96 -14.46 -10.75 3.46
N LYS A 97 -14.41 -11.81 2.62
CA LYS A 97 -13.79 -13.11 2.97
C LYS A 97 -12.33 -12.97 3.43
N TYR A 98 -11.60 -12.01 2.88
CA TYR A 98 -10.19 -11.78 3.25
C TYR A 98 -10.09 -11.11 4.63
N GLY A 99 -10.94 -10.10 4.89
CA GLY A 99 -11.01 -9.44 6.20
C GLY A 99 -11.48 -10.37 7.31
N ILE A 100 -12.50 -11.21 7.04
CA ILE A 100 -12.98 -12.23 7.99
C ILE A 100 -11.85 -13.16 8.41
N TYR A 101 -11.08 -13.67 7.45
CA TYR A 101 -9.94 -14.52 7.75
C TYR A 101 -8.89 -13.79 8.61
N CYS A 102 -8.60 -12.53 8.32
CA CYS A 102 -7.68 -11.71 9.11
C CYS A 102 -8.15 -11.57 10.57
N GLU A 103 -9.40 -11.18 10.79
CA GLU A 103 -10.00 -11.00 12.11
C GLU A 103 -9.99 -12.28 12.95
N GLU A 104 -10.29 -13.41 12.33
CA GLU A 104 -10.37 -14.69 13.02
C GLU A 104 -9.01 -15.26 13.45
N ASN A 105 -7.93 -14.92 12.72
CA ASN A 105 -6.67 -15.67 12.79
C ASN A 105 -5.44 -14.83 13.14
N ALA A 106 -5.36 -13.56 12.75
CA ALA A 106 -4.09 -12.83 12.76
C ALA A 106 -3.59 -12.48 14.17
N GLU A 107 -4.45 -11.90 15.02
CA GLU A 107 -4.09 -11.58 16.39
C GLU A 107 -3.69 -12.85 17.16
N LYS A 108 -4.52 -13.90 17.06
CA LYS A 108 -4.25 -15.21 17.68
C LYS A 108 -2.91 -15.79 17.24
N ALA A 109 -2.53 -15.61 15.98
CA ALA A 109 -1.26 -16.09 15.46
C ALA A 109 -0.06 -15.35 16.10
N LEU A 110 -0.20 -14.05 16.36
CA LEU A 110 0.86 -13.22 16.96
C LEU A 110 0.92 -13.28 18.49
N MET A 111 -0.15 -13.71 19.17
CA MET A 111 -0.21 -13.76 20.64
C MET A 111 1.02 -14.38 21.33
N PRO A 112 1.64 -15.47 20.85
CA PRO A 112 2.83 -16.05 21.49
C PRO A 112 4.03 -15.10 21.58
N ILE A 113 4.15 -14.14 20.66
CA ILE A 113 5.28 -13.20 20.58
C ILE A 113 4.89 -11.74 20.76
N MET A 114 3.60 -11.44 20.96
CA MET A 114 3.06 -10.08 20.98
C MET A 114 3.80 -9.18 21.98
N ASP A 115 3.99 -9.64 23.21
CA ASP A 115 4.66 -8.86 24.25
C ASP A 115 6.14 -8.59 23.94
N ASN A 116 6.82 -9.54 23.29
CA ASN A 116 8.20 -9.39 22.84
C ASN A 116 8.30 -8.34 21.73
N LEU A 117 7.39 -8.39 20.74
CA LEU A 117 7.34 -7.41 19.66
C LEU A 117 7.02 -6.01 20.18
N LEU A 118 6.08 -5.86 21.12
CA LEU A 118 5.76 -4.58 21.73
C LEU A 118 6.92 -4.04 22.58
N SER A 119 7.62 -4.90 23.30
CA SER A 119 8.84 -4.54 24.03
C SER A 119 9.94 -4.05 23.09
N ALA A 120 10.15 -4.74 21.96
CA ALA A 120 11.07 -4.34 20.91
C ALA A 120 10.71 -2.97 20.34
N LEU A 121 9.44 -2.73 19.97
CA LEU A 121 8.97 -1.45 19.44
C LEU A 121 9.19 -0.28 20.41
N ARG A 122 8.94 -0.48 21.71
CA ARG A 122 9.23 0.54 22.74
C ARG A 122 10.72 0.86 22.83
N LYS A 123 11.59 -0.16 22.80
CA LYS A 123 13.05 0.03 22.81
C LYS A 123 13.54 0.73 21.54
N ILE A 124 13.04 0.34 20.38
CA ILE A 124 13.34 0.99 19.10
C ILE A 124 12.96 2.45 19.16
N THR A 125 11.75 2.77 19.60
CA THR A 125 11.27 4.16 19.70
C THR A 125 12.18 4.98 20.60
N LYS A 126 12.47 4.48 21.82
CA LYS A 126 13.34 5.17 22.78
C LYS A 126 14.74 5.44 22.24
N GLU A 127 15.35 4.47 21.56
CA GLU A 127 16.70 4.64 21.00
C GLU A 127 16.70 5.49 19.73
N ALA A 128 15.69 5.35 18.86
CA ALA A 128 15.55 6.13 17.64
C ALA A 128 15.34 7.62 17.92
N MET A 129 14.68 7.97 19.03
CA MET A 129 14.52 9.37 19.46
C MET A 129 15.84 10.09 19.78
N LYS A 130 16.91 9.33 20.06
CA LYS A 130 18.26 9.86 20.29
C LYS A 130 19.01 10.19 19.00
N ILE A 131 18.51 9.75 17.85
CA ILE A 131 19.03 10.15 16.54
C ILE A 131 18.63 11.61 16.30
N ASP A 132 19.59 12.44 15.88
CA ASP A 132 19.37 13.86 15.59
C ASP A 132 18.82 14.09 14.17
N PHE A 133 17.69 13.45 13.86
CA PHE A 133 17.00 13.61 12.58
C PHE A 133 15.97 14.73 12.63
N TYR A 134 15.55 15.21 11.46
CA TYR A 134 14.49 16.21 11.38
C TYR A 134 13.13 15.58 11.72
N LYS A 135 12.59 15.91 12.91
CA LYS A 135 11.36 15.29 13.45
C LYS A 135 10.05 15.88 12.92
N ALA A 136 10.09 16.99 12.19
CA ALA A 136 8.91 17.73 11.74
C ALA A 136 7.90 18.01 12.88
N GLU A 137 8.41 18.34 14.08
CA GLU A 137 7.62 18.61 15.30
C GLU A 137 6.65 17.48 15.72
N LYS A 138 6.84 16.26 15.21
CA LYS A 138 6.06 15.11 15.65
C LYS A 138 6.45 14.71 17.07
N SER A 139 5.44 14.34 17.86
CA SER A 139 5.64 13.80 19.20
C SER A 139 6.31 12.43 19.15
N GLU A 140 6.90 11.98 20.26
CA GLU A 140 7.41 10.61 20.38
C GLU A 140 6.31 9.57 20.10
N ASN A 141 5.10 9.83 20.58
CA ASN A 141 3.93 8.97 20.33
C ASN A 141 3.59 8.88 18.84
N ASP A 142 3.63 9.98 18.09
CA ASP A 142 3.42 9.96 16.64
C ASP A 142 4.55 9.24 15.91
N LEU A 143 5.79 9.46 16.34
CA LEU A 143 6.98 8.86 15.74
C LEU A 143 7.07 7.35 16.01
N LEU A 144 6.48 6.84 17.10
CA LEU A 144 6.38 5.40 17.36
C LEU A 144 5.76 4.64 16.17
N TYR A 145 4.74 5.22 15.54
CA TYR A 145 4.07 4.62 14.37
C TYR A 145 5.00 4.57 13.16
N LEU A 146 5.74 5.66 12.92
CA LEU A 146 6.72 5.74 11.83
C LEU A 146 7.88 4.79 12.06
N PHE A 147 8.44 4.75 13.27
CA PHE A 147 9.54 3.85 13.60
C PHE A 147 9.10 2.39 13.52
N GLY A 148 7.90 2.05 13.99
CA GLY A 148 7.39 0.69 13.89
C GLY A 148 7.27 0.23 12.44
N VAL A 149 6.60 1.01 11.58
CA VAL A 149 6.46 0.62 10.17
C VAL A 149 7.80 0.59 9.43
N LEU A 150 8.74 1.52 9.73
CA LEU A 150 10.08 1.49 9.17
C LEU A 150 10.88 0.25 9.61
N ALA A 151 10.76 -0.14 10.87
CA ALA A 151 11.42 -1.34 11.40
C ALA A 151 10.92 -2.61 10.70
N PHE A 152 9.59 -2.76 10.54
CA PHE A 152 9.01 -3.89 9.84
C PHE A 152 9.25 -3.84 8.32
N ALA A 153 9.30 -2.66 7.70
CA ALA A 153 9.67 -2.52 6.30
C ALA A 153 11.14 -2.91 6.05
N TYR A 154 12.06 -2.50 6.94
CA TYR A 154 13.46 -2.91 6.93
C TYR A 154 13.57 -4.43 7.07
N ALA A 155 12.91 -5.00 8.09
CA ALA A 155 12.92 -6.43 8.34
C ALA A 155 12.32 -7.21 7.16
N GLY A 156 11.21 -6.74 6.59
CA GLY A 156 10.56 -7.35 5.44
C GLY A 156 11.47 -7.40 4.21
N LYS A 157 12.18 -6.31 3.92
CA LYS A 157 13.13 -6.26 2.79
C LYS A 157 14.28 -7.27 2.94
N LYS A 158 14.72 -7.54 4.17
CA LYS A 158 15.94 -8.32 4.43
C LYS A 158 15.69 -9.78 4.81
N TYR A 159 14.58 -10.07 5.49
CA TYR A 159 14.32 -11.37 6.12
C TYR A 159 13.03 -12.04 5.64
N CYS A 160 12.14 -11.35 4.90
CA CYS A 160 10.95 -11.99 4.36
C CYS A 160 11.33 -13.02 3.29
N SER A 161 11.03 -14.29 3.54
CA SER A 161 11.26 -15.40 2.62
C SER A 161 10.06 -15.72 1.72
N LEU A 162 8.95 -14.99 1.87
CA LEU A 162 7.76 -15.18 1.04
C LEU A 162 8.02 -14.76 -0.41
N PRO A 163 7.49 -15.52 -1.39
CA PRO A 163 7.69 -15.22 -2.80
C PRO A 163 7.15 -13.83 -3.14
N PHE A 164 7.92 -13.10 -3.95
CA PHE A 164 7.48 -11.84 -4.56
C PHE A 164 7.74 -11.90 -6.06
N PRO A 165 6.88 -12.60 -6.84
CA PRO A 165 7.03 -12.67 -8.28
C PRO A 165 7.01 -11.27 -8.90
N SER A 166 7.84 -11.05 -9.92
CA SER A 166 7.91 -9.75 -10.60
C SER A 166 6.56 -9.33 -11.17
N ILE A 167 6.31 -8.03 -11.16
CA ILE A 167 5.12 -7.45 -11.79
C ILE A 167 5.40 -7.39 -13.29
N LYS A 168 4.44 -7.84 -14.10
CA LYS A 168 4.58 -7.86 -15.57
C LYS A 168 4.59 -6.43 -16.11
N VAL A 169 5.42 -6.17 -17.11
CA VAL A 169 5.33 -4.95 -17.93
C VAL A 169 4.00 -4.97 -18.67
N LYS A 170 3.25 -3.88 -18.58
CA LYS A 170 1.92 -3.71 -19.18
C LYS A 170 2.00 -2.97 -20.51
N TYR A 171 0.86 -2.86 -21.18
CA TYR A 171 0.69 -2.23 -22.49
C TYR A 171 1.22 -0.78 -22.63
N ASP A 172 1.46 -0.08 -21.52
CA ASP A 172 2.01 1.28 -21.50
C ASP A 172 3.50 1.34 -21.13
N GLY A 173 4.16 0.19 -21.01
CA GLY A 173 5.59 0.07 -20.72
C GLY A 173 5.96 0.13 -19.24
N ASN A 174 4.97 0.30 -18.34
CA ASN A 174 5.18 0.33 -16.89
C ASN A 174 4.92 -1.04 -16.24
N GLU A 175 5.40 -1.23 -15.01
CA GLU A 175 5.27 -2.49 -14.26
C GLU A 175 4.18 -2.38 -13.17
N TRP A 176 2.93 -2.65 -13.53
CA TRP A 176 1.80 -2.57 -12.60
C TRP A 176 0.77 -3.68 -12.85
N ALA A 177 -0.14 -3.89 -11.90
CA ALA A 177 -1.27 -4.79 -12.04
C ALA A 177 -2.55 -4.15 -11.46
N TYR A 178 -3.71 -4.53 -11.99
CA TYR A 178 -5.00 -4.08 -11.47
C TYR A 178 -5.29 -4.70 -10.11
N ILE A 179 -6.22 -4.07 -9.39
CA ILE A 179 -6.84 -4.64 -8.21
C ILE A 179 -8.29 -4.16 -8.12
N GLY A 180 -9.19 -5.08 -7.79
CA GLY A 180 -10.60 -4.78 -7.56
C GLY A 180 -10.94 -4.79 -6.07
N ASN A 181 -11.89 -3.98 -5.64
CA ASN A 181 -12.39 -3.97 -4.28
C ASN A 181 -13.93 -3.98 -4.25
N MET A 182 -14.46 -5.01 -3.59
CA MET A 182 -15.87 -5.29 -3.32
C MET A 182 -16.16 -5.39 -1.82
N GLU A 183 -15.23 -4.96 -0.97
CA GLU A 183 -15.36 -5.00 0.47
C GLU A 183 -16.43 -4.01 0.94
N THR A 184 -17.21 -4.42 1.93
CA THR A 184 -18.29 -3.59 2.48
C THR A 184 -17.77 -2.59 3.52
N GLY A 185 -16.51 -2.71 3.92
CA GLY A 185 -15.91 -1.98 5.03
C GLY A 185 -16.24 -2.55 6.41
N LYS A 186 -17.03 -3.64 6.49
CA LYS A 186 -17.37 -4.30 7.76
C LYS A 186 -16.23 -5.11 8.34
N HIS A 187 -15.46 -5.76 7.46
CA HIS A 187 -14.37 -6.63 7.84
C HIS A 187 -13.04 -6.02 7.42
N LYS A 188 -12.10 -5.94 8.34
CA LYS A 188 -10.83 -5.25 8.12
C LYS A 188 -9.77 -6.20 7.57
N ARG A 189 -9.27 -5.92 6.37
CA ARG A 189 -8.04 -6.55 5.87
C ARG A 189 -6.81 -6.05 6.61
N ILE A 190 -5.80 -6.92 6.67
CA ILE A 190 -4.47 -6.59 7.14
C ILE A 190 -3.63 -6.12 5.95
N GLY A 191 -2.92 -5.02 6.14
CA GLY A 191 -1.99 -4.51 5.15
C GLY A 191 -1.49 -3.13 5.54
N ILE A 192 -0.30 -2.79 5.06
CA ILE A 192 0.25 -1.44 5.14
C ILE A 192 0.28 -0.89 3.71
N GLY A 193 -0.55 0.11 3.43
CA GLY A 193 -0.53 0.78 2.13
C GLY A 193 0.74 1.60 2.02
N THR A 194 1.57 1.37 1.00
CA THR A 194 2.83 2.10 0.82
C THR A 194 2.79 2.86 -0.50
N GLN A 195 3.07 4.16 -0.46
CA GLN A 195 3.31 4.94 -1.67
C GLN A 195 4.71 5.52 -1.61
N TYR A 196 5.47 5.37 -2.69
CA TYR A 196 6.88 5.72 -2.77
C TYR A 196 7.15 6.52 -4.03
N CYS A 197 7.81 7.68 -3.85
CA CYS A 197 8.39 8.43 -4.95
C CYS A 197 9.83 8.82 -4.61
N ALA A 198 10.66 8.99 -5.63
CA ALA A 198 12.03 9.43 -5.48
C ALA A 198 12.35 10.48 -6.54
N ASN A 199 13.16 11.47 -6.19
CA ASN A 199 13.54 12.53 -7.12
C ASN A 199 14.58 12.10 -8.18
N ARG A 200 14.55 10.83 -8.61
CA ARG A 200 15.51 10.21 -9.54
C ARG A 200 15.59 10.89 -10.90
N GLY A 201 14.49 11.51 -11.36
CA GLY A 201 14.43 12.24 -12.63
C GLY A 201 15.07 13.63 -12.60
N SER A 202 15.48 14.12 -11.44
CA SER A 202 16.05 15.47 -11.27
C SER A 202 17.40 15.42 -10.55
N ARG A 203 17.40 15.39 -9.21
CA ARG A 203 18.63 15.43 -8.39
C ARG A 203 19.03 14.04 -7.89
N GLY A 204 18.05 13.18 -7.65
CA GLY A 204 18.22 11.77 -7.31
C GLY A 204 18.93 11.51 -5.98
N ASN A 205 18.60 12.28 -4.94
CA ASN A 205 19.19 12.19 -3.60
C ASN A 205 18.20 11.68 -2.55
N CYS A 206 16.91 11.99 -2.70
CA CYS A 206 15.89 11.80 -1.67
C CYS A 206 14.66 11.07 -2.21
N SER A 207 14.05 10.25 -1.36
CA SER A 207 12.76 9.64 -1.57
C SER A 207 11.77 10.07 -0.51
N HIS A 208 10.48 10.05 -0.85
CA HIS A 208 9.39 10.21 0.08
C HIS A 208 8.54 8.94 0.08
N THR A 209 8.32 8.40 1.27
CA THR A 209 7.47 7.22 1.48
C THR A 209 6.32 7.61 2.40
N THR A 210 5.10 7.20 2.05
CA THR A 210 3.94 7.26 2.94
C THR A 210 3.48 5.86 3.29
N TYR A 211 3.06 5.70 4.54
CA TYR A 211 2.49 4.47 5.09
C TYR A 211 1.07 4.76 5.56
N ASN A 212 0.14 3.97 5.04
CA ASN A 212 -1.29 4.09 5.26
C ASN A 212 -1.85 2.77 5.82
N SER A 213 -3.12 2.76 6.18
CA SER A 213 -3.82 1.60 6.77
C SER A 213 -3.32 1.22 8.18
N ILE A 214 -2.70 2.15 8.89
CA ILE A 214 -2.39 2.05 10.32
C ILE A 214 -3.52 2.73 11.09
N ASN A 215 -4.06 2.08 12.13
CA ASN A 215 -5.21 2.60 12.86
C ASN A 215 -4.91 3.99 13.50
N GLY A 216 -5.76 4.97 13.20
CA GLY A 216 -5.61 6.37 13.63
C GLY A 216 -4.73 7.25 12.73
N ILE A 217 -3.90 6.67 11.85
CA ILE A 217 -3.07 7.43 10.91
C ILE A 217 -3.93 7.96 9.76
N THR A 218 -3.75 9.24 9.44
CA THR A 218 -4.44 9.92 8.35
C THR A 218 -3.77 9.59 7.02
N PHE A 219 -4.59 9.30 6.02
CA PHE A 219 -4.11 9.05 4.67
C PHE A 219 -3.40 10.30 4.10
N ARG A 220 -2.22 10.08 3.54
CA ARG A 220 -1.49 11.08 2.78
C ARG A 220 -0.95 10.46 1.51
N SER A 221 -1.12 11.15 0.38
CA SER A 221 -0.47 10.73 -0.87
C SER A 221 1.05 10.88 -0.76
N MET A 222 1.80 10.18 -1.61
CA MET A 222 3.22 10.49 -1.80
C MET A 222 3.42 11.87 -2.45
N MET A 223 4.53 12.53 -2.10
CA MET A 223 5.07 13.67 -2.86
C MET A 223 5.50 13.23 -4.26
N TYR A 224 5.39 14.13 -5.24
CA TYR A 224 6.06 13.98 -6.53
C TYR A 224 7.52 14.47 -6.44
N ASP A 225 8.33 14.15 -7.45
CA ASP A 225 9.77 14.43 -7.48
C ASP A 225 10.11 15.91 -7.25
N ASN A 226 9.32 16.82 -7.84
CA ASN A 226 9.48 18.25 -7.70
C ASN A 226 9.20 18.75 -6.27
N TYR A 227 8.23 18.15 -5.57
CA TYR A 227 7.95 18.48 -4.17
C TYR A 227 9.09 17.99 -3.27
N ILE A 228 9.65 16.81 -3.57
CA ILE A 228 10.80 16.27 -2.85
C ILE A 228 12.01 17.22 -3.00
N ASN A 229 12.25 17.75 -4.20
CA ASN A 229 13.34 18.71 -4.43
C ASN A 229 13.20 19.98 -3.58
N VAL A 230 11.99 20.55 -3.52
CA VAL A 230 11.72 21.74 -2.71
C VAL A 230 11.91 21.45 -1.22
N CYS A 231 11.43 20.29 -0.75
CA CYS A 231 11.63 19.89 0.64
C CYS A 231 13.12 19.73 0.96
N GLU A 232 13.90 19.11 0.07
CA GLU A 232 15.35 18.97 0.21
C GLU A 232 16.05 20.33 0.29
N ASP A 233 15.68 21.29 -0.57
CA ASP A 233 16.22 22.66 -0.56
C ASP A 233 15.96 23.37 0.77
N ILE A 234 14.74 23.26 1.29
CA ILE A 234 14.35 23.89 2.56
C ILE A 234 15.09 23.24 3.73
N LEU A 235 15.18 21.90 3.75
CA LEU A 235 15.87 21.18 4.82
C LEU A 235 17.38 21.48 4.86
N ARG A 236 18.02 21.70 3.70
CA ARG A 236 19.46 22.01 3.62
C ARG A 236 19.77 23.50 3.80
N ASN A 237 18.99 24.36 3.16
CA ASN A 237 19.33 25.77 2.94
C ASN A 237 18.31 26.75 3.53
N GLY A 238 17.18 26.26 4.05
CA GLY A 238 16.08 27.09 4.57
C GLY A 238 15.23 27.79 3.51
N LYS A 239 15.53 27.60 2.21
CA LYS A 239 14.83 28.24 1.08
C LYS A 239 14.93 27.39 -0.18
N THR A 240 14.04 27.64 -1.16
CA THR A 240 14.13 27.15 -2.54
C THR A 240 13.90 28.30 -3.52
N ASP A 241 14.46 28.17 -4.72
CA ASP A 241 14.19 29.09 -5.84
C ASP A 241 13.08 28.55 -6.78
N ASP A 242 12.63 27.30 -6.60
CA ASP A 242 11.50 26.73 -7.34
C ASP A 242 10.15 27.13 -6.71
N ILE A 243 9.70 28.33 -7.07
CA ILE A 243 8.49 28.94 -6.52
C ILE A 243 7.20 28.20 -6.93
N ASP A 244 7.16 27.63 -8.15
CA ASP A 244 5.98 26.95 -8.65
C ASP A 244 5.75 25.61 -7.93
N SER A 245 6.81 24.82 -7.76
CA SER A 245 6.74 23.58 -6.97
C SER A 245 6.50 23.87 -5.50
N LEU A 246 7.07 24.95 -4.95
CA LEU A 246 6.83 25.39 -3.58
C LEU A 246 5.35 25.74 -3.35
N ALA A 247 4.74 26.52 -4.24
CA ALA A 247 3.33 26.90 -4.11
C ALA A 247 2.41 25.67 -4.12
N ASN A 248 2.69 24.69 -4.97
CA ASN A 248 1.94 23.45 -5.04
C ASN A 248 2.16 22.55 -3.81
N ALA A 249 3.40 22.44 -3.32
CA ALA A 249 3.70 21.70 -2.09
C ALA A 249 3.09 22.34 -0.84
N ILE A 250 2.94 23.67 -0.79
CA ILE A 250 2.19 24.38 0.25
C ILE A 250 0.70 24.06 0.14
N LYS A 251 0.14 24.14 -1.08
CA LYS A 251 -1.28 23.85 -1.33
C LYS A 251 -1.66 22.42 -0.90
N ASP A 252 -0.79 21.45 -1.17
CA ASP A 252 -1.01 20.04 -0.83
C ASP A 252 -0.56 19.70 0.61
N GLY A 253 -0.14 20.71 1.38
CA GLY A 253 0.14 20.62 2.82
C GLY A 253 1.48 20.00 3.20
N TYR A 254 2.36 19.71 2.22
CA TYR A 254 3.70 19.18 2.48
C TYR A 254 4.62 20.21 3.12
N ILE A 255 4.38 21.49 2.83
CA ILE A 255 5.12 22.63 3.40
C ILE A 255 4.13 23.61 4.03
N VAL A 256 4.50 24.17 5.18
CA VAL A 256 3.76 25.25 5.83
C VAL A 256 4.62 26.50 5.85
N ARG A 257 4.08 27.62 5.38
CA ARG A 257 4.68 28.93 5.64
C ARG A 257 4.24 29.42 7.02
N ARG A 258 5.20 29.60 7.93
CA ARG A 258 4.96 30.08 9.29
C ARG A 258 4.73 31.59 9.32
N LYS A 259 4.26 32.08 10.48
CA LYS A 259 3.97 33.51 10.69
C LYS A 259 5.20 34.41 10.53
N ASP A 260 6.38 33.90 10.85
CA ASP A 260 7.67 34.58 10.67
C ASP A 260 8.19 34.52 9.22
N GLY A 261 7.44 33.90 8.31
CA GLY A 261 7.81 33.75 6.90
C GLY A 261 8.67 32.53 6.61
N SER A 262 9.13 31.79 7.62
CA SER A 262 9.92 30.57 7.43
C SER A 262 9.09 29.46 6.78
N LEU A 263 9.76 28.59 6.02
CA LEU A 263 9.16 27.43 5.39
C LEU A 263 9.43 26.19 6.26
N PHE A 264 8.39 25.42 6.52
CA PHE A 264 8.43 24.23 7.38
C PHE A 264 7.99 23.00 6.61
N VAL A 265 8.86 21.99 6.55
CA VAL A 265 8.55 20.69 5.93
C VAL A 265 7.80 19.83 6.95
N THR A 266 6.66 19.27 6.55
CA THR A 266 5.76 18.56 7.49
C THR A 266 6.08 17.07 7.68
N SER A 267 7.00 16.54 6.89
CA SER A 267 7.43 15.14 6.93
C SER A 267 8.79 15.04 7.63
N PRO A 268 8.98 14.08 8.56
CA PRO A 268 10.28 13.76 9.11
C PRO A 268 11.29 13.45 8.01
N ALA A 269 12.56 13.77 8.24
CA ALA A 269 13.61 13.55 7.25
C ALA A 269 14.85 12.92 7.87
N PHE A 270 15.36 11.88 7.20
CA PHE A 270 16.56 11.13 7.58
C PHE A 270 17.65 11.30 6.51
N THR A 271 18.87 11.55 6.97
CA THR A 271 20.06 11.35 6.14
C THR A 271 20.34 9.86 5.93
N LEU A 272 21.27 9.54 5.04
CA LEU A 272 21.72 8.15 4.83
C LEU A 272 22.30 7.56 6.14
N GLU A 273 23.20 8.30 6.81
CA GLU A 273 23.81 7.89 8.07
C GLU A 273 22.77 7.68 9.18
N GLN A 274 21.76 8.56 9.27
CA GLN A 274 20.68 8.43 10.24
C GLN A 274 19.80 7.21 9.96
N THR A 275 19.54 6.91 8.68
CA THR A 275 18.81 5.70 8.27
C THR A 275 19.59 4.45 8.65
N GLU A 276 20.91 4.43 8.43
CA GLU A 276 21.78 3.32 8.85
C GLU A 276 21.83 3.17 10.37
N GLY A 277 21.88 4.30 11.10
CA GLY A 277 21.77 4.34 12.55
C GLY A 277 20.47 3.72 13.04
N PHE A 278 19.34 4.09 12.44
CA PHE A 278 18.04 3.50 12.73
C PHE A 278 18.02 1.99 12.43
N ASN A 279 18.55 1.56 11.28
CA ASN A 279 18.61 0.14 10.93
C ASN A 279 19.40 -0.69 11.95
N LYS A 280 20.51 -0.15 12.50
CA LYS A 280 21.27 -0.81 13.59
C LYS A 280 20.45 -0.98 14.87
N ILE A 281 19.57 -0.03 15.18
CA ILE A 281 18.63 -0.15 16.31
C ILE A 281 17.64 -1.29 16.04
N VAL A 282 17.10 -1.38 14.82
CA VAL A 282 16.19 -2.48 14.41
C VAL A 282 16.89 -3.84 14.52
N GLU A 283 18.13 -3.96 14.04
CA GLU A 283 18.98 -5.15 14.18
C GLU A 283 19.16 -5.59 15.63
N THR A 284 19.25 -4.63 16.54
CA THR A 284 19.47 -4.91 17.97
C THR A 284 18.21 -5.40 18.67
N TYR A 285 17.04 -4.83 18.33
CA TYR A 285 15.82 -5.02 19.14
C TYR A 285 14.70 -5.81 18.47
N LEU A 286 14.52 -5.70 17.15
CA LEU A 286 13.46 -6.44 16.43
C LEU A 286 13.97 -7.77 15.89
N ILE A 287 15.15 -7.77 15.27
CA ILE A 287 15.70 -8.93 14.57
C ILE A 287 15.87 -10.18 15.45
N PRO A 288 16.18 -10.09 16.76
CA PRO A 288 16.17 -11.27 17.63
C PRO A 288 14.84 -12.03 17.70
N HIS A 289 13.74 -11.41 17.25
CA HIS A 289 12.39 -12.00 17.22
C HIS A 289 11.93 -12.33 15.79
N ILE A 290 12.75 -12.06 14.76
CA ILE A 290 12.27 -12.10 13.37
C ILE A 290 12.05 -13.51 12.84
N ASP A 291 12.82 -14.50 13.30
CA ASP A 291 12.65 -15.89 12.84
C ASP A 291 11.31 -16.46 13.29
N GLU A 292 10.99 -16.33 14.59
CA GLU A 292 9.71 -16.75 15.15
C GLU A 292 8.54 -15.98 14.54
N TYR A 293 8.70 -14.66 14.34
CA TYR A 293 7.73 -13.84 13.61
C TYR A 293 7.51 -14.34 12.18
N SER A 294 8.59 -14.64 11.45
CA SER A 294 8.53 -15.13 10.07
C SER A 294 7.82 -16.47 9.97
N GLU A 295 8.06 -17.38 10.91
CA GLU A 295 7.34 -18.66 10.98
C GLU A 295 5.84 -18.48 11.19
N ILE A 296 5.44 -17.56 12.08
CA ILE A 296 4.05 -17.22 12.34
C ILE A 296 3.39 -16.64 11.08
N VAL A 297 4.03 -15.67 10.43
CA VAL A 297 3.52 -15.08 9.18
C VAL A 297 3.41 -16.14 8.09
N ASN A 298 4.44 -16.97 7.90
CA ASN A 298 4.45 -18.07 6.93
C ASN A 298 3.31 -19.07 7.16
N LYS A 299 2.99 -19.37 8.43
CA LYS A 299 1.85 -20.23 8.78
C LYS A 299 0.52 -19.55 8.48
N PHE A 300 0.38 -18.27 8.82
CA PHE A 300 -0.83 -17.49 8.56
C PHE A 300 -1.14 -17.41 7.05
N VAL A 301 -0.13 -17.10 6.22
CA VAL A 301 -0.35 -16.91 4.78
C VAL A 301 -0.67 -18.20 4.06
N LYS A 302 -0.27 -19.38 4.57
CA LYS A 302 -0.69 -20.68 3.99
C LYS A 302 -2.20 -20.87 3.97
N GLY A 303 -2.93 -20.35 4.95
CA GLY A 303 -4.39 -20.36 4.93
C GLY A 303 -4.96 -19.20 4.11
N TYR A 304 -4.37 -18.01 4.22
CA TYR A 304 -4.81 -16.82 3.48
C TYR A 304 -4.71 -17.00 1.95
N ASN A 305 -3.62 -17.61 1.47
CA ASN A 305 -3.37 -17.89 0.05
C ASN A 305 -4.47 -18.77 -0.58
N LYS A 306 -5.12 -19.64 0.21
CA LYS A 306 -6.21 -20.50 -0.27
C LYS A 306 -7.50 -19.74 -0.60
N LEU A 307 -7.60 -18.47 -0.20
CA LEU A 307 -8.77 -17.63 -0.49
C LEU A 307 -8.74 -17.06 -1.92
N PHE A 308 -7.60 -17.13 -2.60
CA PHE A 308 -7.41 -16.60 -3.94
C PHE A 308 -7.66 -17.65 -5.03
N PRO A 309 -8.20 -17.24 -6.19
CA PRO A 309 -8.27 -18.11 -7.36
C PRO A 309 -6.89 -18.61 -7.79
N LYS A 310 -6.80 -19.89 -8.18
CA LYS A 310 -5.53 -20.55 -8.52
C LYS A 310 -4.79 -19.93 -9.70
N HIS A 311 -5.51 -19.33 -10.66
CA HIS A 311 -4.89 -18.70 -11.83
C HIS A 311 -4.20 -17.37 -11.50
N LEU A 312 -4.47 -16.80 -10.32
CA LEU A 312 -3.89 -15.54 -9.83
C LEU A 312 -2.76 -15.78 -8.82
N GLN A 313 -2.06 -16.91 -8.89
CA GLN A 313 -1.08 -17.29 -7.88
C GLN A 313 0.02 -16.24 -7.69
N ASP A 314 0.53 -15.65 -8.78
CA ASP A 314 1.57 -14.61 -8.69
C ASP A 314 1.09 -13.37 -7.94
N ASP A 315 -0.15 -12.93 -8.19
CA ASP A 315 -0.76 -11.82 -7.45
C ASP A 315 -0.99 -12.22 -5.99
N ALA A 316 -1.49 -13.43 -5.74
CA ALA A 316 -1.75 -13.93 -4.40
C ALA A 316 -0.47 -14.00 -3.57
N ASP A 317 0.64 -14.42 -4.17
CA ASP A 317 1.96 -14.48 -3.57
C ASP A 317 2.46 -13.08 -3.22
N ARG A 318 2.32 -12.09 -4.13
CA ARG A 318 2.64 -10.68 -3.83
C ARG A 318 1.81 -10.14 -2.67
N MET A 319 0.51 -10.43 -2.62
CA MET A 319 -0.35 -10.01 -1.51
C MET A 319 0.01 -10.70 -0.19
N CYS A 320 0.40 -11.98 -0.25
CA CYS A 320 0.87 -12.72 0.91
C CYS A 320 2.22 -12.19 1.41
N HIS A 321 3.15 -11.84 0.52
CA HIS A 321 4.41 -11.20 0.88
C HIS A 321 4.17 -9.89 1.65
N GLY A 322 3.19 -9.09 1.22
CA GLY A 322 2.77 -7.87 1.91
C GLY A 322 2.31 -8.08 3.35
N MET A 323 1.85 -9.28 3.72
CA MET A 323 1.43 -9.59 5.10
C MET A 323 2.59 -9.56 6.09
N PHE A 324 3.83 -9.74 5.62
CA PHE A 324 5.01 -9.65 6.49
C PHE A 324 5.15 -8.26 7.12
N VAL A 325 4.87 -7.19 6.37
CA VAL A 325 4.81 -5.84 6.95
C VAL A 325 3.40 -5.55 7.45
N GLY A 326 2.38 -6.08 6.78
CA GLY A 326 0.96 -5.92 7.11
C GLY A 326 0.62 -6.23 8.57
N MET A 327 1.18 -7.30 9.13
CA MET A 327 0.95 -7.74 10.51
C MET A 327 1.35 -6.70 11.56
N TYR A 328 2.18 -5.71 11.22
CA TYR A 328 2.43 -4.55 12.08
C TYR A 328 1.13 -3.82 12.47
N SER A 329 0.15 -3.72 11.56
CA SER A 329 -1.16 -3.10 11.86
C SER A 329 -1.89 -3.84 12.99
N VAL A 330 -1.80 -5.17 13.04
CA VAL A 330 -2.41 -6.00 14.09
C VAL A 330 -1.76 -5.75 15.44
N ILE A 331 -0.42 -5.67 15.46
CA ILE A 331 0.37 -5.39 16.67
C ILE A 331 -0.04 -4.02 17.25
N VAL A 332 -0.12 -3.01 16.39
CA VAL A 332 -0.51 -1.63 16.76
C VAL A 332 -1.94 -1.59 17.31
N GLU A 333 -2.89 -2.22 16.62
CA GLU A 333 -4.30 -2.23 17.05
C GLU A 333 -4.50 -2.94 18.37
N TYR A 334 -3.82 -4.07 18.57
CA TYR A 334 -3.79 -4.76 19.86
C TYR A 334 -3.25 -3.84 20.96
N ALA A 335 -2.12 -3.17 20.71
CA ALA A 335 -1.50 -2.28 21.68
C ALA A 335 -2.36 -1.07 22.03
N GLN A 336 -3.04 -0.46 21.05
CA GLN A 336 -3.99 0.63 21.28
C GLN A 336 -5.19 0.15 22.10
N ARG A 337 -5.80 -0.97 21.71
CA ARG A 337 -6.97 -1.53 22.40
C ARG A 337 -6.67 -1.96 23.85
N THR A 338 -5.44 -2.40 24.12
CA THR A 338 -4.99 -2.80 25.47
C THR A 338 -4.36 -1.66 26.27
N GLY A 339 -4.31 -0.44 25.73
CA GLY A 339 -3.76 0.73 26.42
C GLY A 339 -2.23 0.73 26.57
N GLN A 340 -1.51 -0.08 25.79
CA GLN A 340 -0.05 -0.13 25.80
C GLN A 340 0.61 0.98 24.97
N ILE A 341 -0.10 1.54 23.99
CA ILE A 341 0.29 2.73 23.23
C ILE A 341 -0.92 3.65 23.09
N GLU A 342 -0.68 4.96 23.02
CA GLU A 342 -1.73 5.95 22.82
C GLU A 342 -2.07 6.07 21.33
N MET A 343 -3.30 6.50 21.01
CA MET A 343 -3.67 6.87 19.64
C MET A 343 -2.76 7.98 19.10
N PRO A 344 -2.46 8.01 17.80
CA PRO A 344 -1.68 9.10 17.23
C PRO A 344 -2.45 10.43 17.33
N SER A 345 -1.73 11.54 17.26
CA SER A 345 -2.29 12.87 17.22
C SER A 345 -3.30 13.02 16.08
N ARG A 346 -4.30 13.89 16.25
CA ARG A 346 -5.28 14.18 15.19
C ARG A 346 -4.57 14.63 13.91
N ASN A 347 -4.98 14.06 12.78
CA ASN A 347 -4.41 14.32 11.46
C ASN A 347 -2.93 13.91 11.31
N CYS A 348 -2.41 13.04 12.18
CA CYS A 348 -1.06 12.52 12.06
C CYS A 348 -0.92 11.67 10.79
N CYS A 349 -0.01 12.07 9.91
CA CYS A 349 0.42 11.28 8.76
C CYS A 349 1.65 10.44 9.14
N CYS A 350 1.75 9.23 8.59
CA CYS A 350 2.93 8.37 8.73
C CYS A 350 3.72 8.41 7.43
N ASP A 351 4.66 9.34 7.33
CA ASP A 351 5.42 9.61 6.14
C ASP A 351 6.86 10.02 6.48
N VAL A 352 7.78 9.85 5.54
CA VAL A 352 9.20 10.16 5.76
C VAL A 352 9.91 10.50 4.46
N ILE A 353 10.81 11.47 4.54
CA ILE A 353 11.82 11.74 3.52
C ILE A 353 13.12 11.02 3.91
N GLN A 354 13.72 10.27 3.00
CA GLN A 354 14.98 9.57 3.25
C GLN A 354 15.97 9.85 2.13
N GLN A 355 17.20 10.21 2.51
CA GLN A 355 18.31 10.23 1.58
C GLN A 355 18.74 8.80 1.23
N PHE A 356 19.03 8.55 -0.04
CA PHE A 356 19.49 7.24 -0.53
C PHE A 356 20.80 7.31 -1.32
N LYS A 357 21.43 8.48 -1.38
CA LYS A 357 22.77 8.70 -1.93
C LYS A 357 23.61 9.54 -0.99
#